data_AF-A0A9E6APF7-F1
#
_entry.id   AF-A0A9E6APF7-F1
#
_cell.length_a   1.000
_cell.length_b   1.000
_cell.length_c   1.000
_cell.angle_alpha   90.00
_cell.angle_beta   90.00
_cell.angle_gamma   90.00
#
_symmetry.space_group_name_H-M   'P 1'
#
loop_
_entity.id
_entity.type
_entity.pdbx_description
1 polymer ?
#
loop_
_entity_poly.entity_id
_entity_poly.type
_entity_poly.pdbx_seq_one_letter_code
_entity_poly.pdbx_strand_id
1 'polypeptide(L)'
;VAHVSLAYPISPNLQKRVYEAAQGLDIKAHLNGTYLAMEGPQFSSLAESKLYRSWGCDVIGMTNMPEAKLAREAEICYASVAMVTDFDCWHPDHGEVDIPKILAVLAQNNKNASRLVLAMLDSFPHEHEACPIGSDKALEFAIMTAPDARDQSLLNKLDAVAGRVL
;
A
#
# COMPACT_ATOMS: atom_id res chain seq x y z
N VAL A 1 -10.87 4.62 -20.63
CA VAL A 1 -9.59 5.10 -20.06
C VAL A 1 -9.89 6.11 -18.99
N ALA A 2 -9.26 5.95 -17.82
CA ALA A 2 -9.34 6.89 -16.71
C ALA A 2 -7.92 7.29 -16.27
N HIS A 3 -7.72 8.54 -15.89
CA HIS A 3 -6.46 9.04 -15.34
C HIS A 3 -6.65 9.52 -13.90
N VAL A 4 -6.54 8.59 -12.95
CA VAL A 4 -6.62 8.91 -11.52
C VAL A 4 -5.29 9.51 -11.03
N SER A 5 -5.36 10.53 -10.18
CA SER A 5 -4.17 11.09 -9.55
C SER A 5 -3.58 10.11 -8.56
N LEU A 6 -2.25 9.96 -8.58
CA LEU A 6 -1.45 9.12 -7.67
C LEU A 6 -0.40 9.93 -6.90
N ALA A 7 -0.50 11.27 -6.91
CA ALA A 7 0.45 12.15 -6.23
C ALA A 7 0.60 11.81 -4.74
N TYR A 8 -0.50 11.42 -4.10
CA TYR A 8 -0.53 10.86 -2.76
C TYR A 8 -1.25 9.50 -2.83
N PRO A 9 -0.52 8.37 -2.88
CA PRO A 9 -1.13 7.05 -3.09
C PRO A 9 -1.82 6.51 -1.83
N ILE A 10 -1.46 7.01 -0.65
CA ILE A 10 -1.91 6.51 0.66
C ILE A 10 -3.00 7.41 1.25
N SER A 11 -4.09 6.81 1.72
CA SER A 11 -5.15 7.51 2.45
C SER A 11 -4.64 8.00 3.81
N PRO A 12 -4.61 9.32 4.07
CA PRO A 12 -4.02 9.87 5.28
C PRO A 12 -4.79 9.49 6.54
N ASN A 13 -6.13 9.45 6.47
CA ASN A 13 -6.97 9.06 7.61
C ASN A 13 -6.75 7.57 7.96
N LEU A 14 -6.70 6.70 6.95
CA LEU A 14 -6.48 5.27 7.17
C LEU A 14 -5.08 5.01 7.73
N GLN A 15 -4.04 5.64 7.16
CA GLN A 15 -2.67 5.54 7.65
C GLN A 15 -2.55 5.99 9.11
N LYS A 16 -3.19 7.11 9.46
CA LYS A 16 -3.20 7.63 10.83
C LYS A 16 -3.86 6.65 11.81
N ARG A 17 -5.03 6.10 11.46
CA ARG A 17 -5.74 5.11 12.30
C ARG A 17 -4.89 3.87 12.54
N VAL A 18 -4.25 3.35 11.49
CA VAL A 18 -3.33 2.21 11.58
C VAL A 18 -2.16 2.51 12.51
N TYR A 19 -1.57 3.70 12.41
CA TYR A 19 -0.48 4.10 13.29
C TYR A 19 -0.92 4.23 14.76
N GLU A 20 -2.06 4.85 15.02
CA GLU A 20 -2.63 4.99 16.38
C GLU A 20 -2.94 3.61 17.00
N ALA A 21 -3.51 2.69 16.21
CA ALA A 21 -3.75 1.32 16.66
C ALA A 21 -2.43 0.57 17.00
N ALA A 22 -1.38 0.77 16.20
CA ALA A 22 -0.06 0.21 16.51
C ALA A 22 0.52 0.77 17.81
N GLN A 23 0.39 2.09 18.04
CA GLN A 23 0.80 2.73 19.30
C GLN A 23 0.04 2.18 20.50
N GLY A 24 -1.28 2.00 20.39
CA GLY A 24 -2.11 1.43 21.46
C GLY A 24 -1.74 -0.03 21.82
N LEU A 25 -1.09 -0.75 20.91
CA LEU A 25 -0.63 -2.13 21.12
C LEU A 25 0.85 -2.23 21.54
N ASP A 26 1.52 -1.09 21.74
CA ASP A 26 2.97 -0.97 21.99
C ASP A 26 3.82 -1.64 20.88
N ILE A 27 3.34 -1.54 19.63
CA ILE A 27 4.08 -2.01 18.47
C ILE A 27 4.93 -0.85 17.95
N LYS A 28 6.26 -1.04 17.92
CA LYS A 28 7.18 -0.07 17.31
C LYS A 28 6.83 0.12 15.83
N ALA A 29 6.43 1.32 15.47
CA ALA A 29 6.04 1.68 14.11
C ALA A 29 6.58 3.05 13.72
N HIS A 30 6.76 3.25 12.42
CA HIS A 30 7.12 4.54 11.83
C HIS A 30 5.93 5.05 11.01
N LEU A 31 5.55 6.31 11.22
CA LEU A 31 4.55 6.98 10.41
C LEU A 31 5.26 7.62 9.20
N ASN A 32 4.72 7.38 8.01
CA ASN A 32 5.31 7.74 6.72
C ASN A 32 6.51 6.88 6.32
N GLY A 33 6.81 6.95 5.03
CA GLY A 33 7.92 6.25 4.39
C GLY A 33 7.65 6.11 2.90
N THR A 34 8.72 6.11 2.11
CA THR A 34 8.70 5.90 0.67
C THR A 34 8.91 4.41 0.39
N TYR A 35 7.87 3.73 -0.07
CA TYR A 35 7.94 2.35 -0.51
C TYR A 35 8.40 2.27 -1.96
N LEU A 36 9.46 1.53 -2.22
CA LEU A 36 9.86 1.14 -3.57
C LEU A 36 9.25 -0.22 -3.92
N ALA A 37 8.46 -0.26 -4.99
CA ALA A 37 8.02 -1.51 -5.60
C ALA A 37 9.02 -1.93 -6.69
N MET A 38 9.61 -3.11 -6.54
CA MET A 38 10.42 -3.78 -7.58
C MET A 38 9.68 -5.01 -8.13
N GLU A 39 10.04 -5.47 -9.33
CA GLU A 39 9.36 -6.61 -9.96
C GLU A 39 9.63 -7.95 -9.23
N GLY A 40 10.89 -8.21 -8.84
CA GLY A 40 11.29 -9.53 -8.35
C GLY A 40 11.31 -10.62 -9.44
N PRO A 41 11.39 -11.91 -9.09
CA PRO A 41 11.44 -12.48 -7.73
C PRO A 41 12.83 -12.41 -7.08
N GLN A 42 13.88 -12.04 -7.82
CA GLN A 42 15.21 -11.87 -7.26
C GLN A 42 15.27 -10.63 -6.36
N PHE A 43 16.02 -10.71 -5.27
CA PHE A 43 16.37 -9.54 -4.47
C PHE A 43 17.29 -8.59 -5.26
N SER A 44 17.34 -7.34 -4.80
CA SER A 44 18.23 -6.32 -5.35
C SER A 44 19.69 -6.77 -5.33
N SER A 45 20.44 -6.36 -6.34
CA SER A 45 21.88 -6.23 -6.26
C SER A 45 22.29 -5.09 -5.31
N LEU A 46 23.53 -5.12 -4.81
CA LEU A 46 24.06 -4.05 -3.95
C LEU A 46 24.01 -2.66 -4.61
N ALA A 47 24.20 -2.62 -5.93
CA ALA A 47 24.14 -1.36 -6.69
C ALA A 47 22.72 -0.80 -6.72
N GLU A 48 21.71 -1.64 -6.94
CA GLU A 48 20.30 -1.26 -6.91
C GLU A 48 19.90 -0.78 -5.51
N SER A 49 20.24 -1.54 -4.46
CA SER A 49 19.91 -1.15 -3.08
C SER A 49 20.51 0.21 -2.70
N LYS A 50 21.75 0.49 -3.10
CA LYS A 50 22.38 1.81 -2.91
C LYS A 50 21.71 2.91 -3.73
N LEU A 51 21.31 2.62 -4.97
CA LEU A 51 20.59 3.57 -5.82
C LEU A 51 19.24 3.95 -5.19
N TYR A 52 18.46 2.98 -4.74
CA TYR A 52 17.14 3.21 -4.13
C TYR A 52 17.23 4.03 -2.86
N ARG A 53 18.25 3.79 -2.02
CA ARG A 53 18.53 4.64 -0.86
C ARG A 53 18.87 6.07 -1.24
N SER A 54 19.60 6.27 -2.35
CA SER A 54 19.91 7.62 -2.85
C SER A 54 18.68 8.40 -3.32
N TRP A 55 17.59 7.70 -3.66
CA TRP A 55 16.28 8.31 -3.97
C TRP A 55 15.47 8.66 -2.72
N GLY A 56 15.93 8.29 -1.52
CA GLY A 56 15.19 8.46 -0.28
C GLY A 56 14.09 7.43 -0.08
N CYS A 57 14.20 6.24 -0.69
CA CYS A 57 13.31 5.12 -0.38
C CYS A 57 13.63 4.54 1.00
N ASP A 58 12.59 4.28 1.79
CA ASP A 58 12.70 3.80 3.18
C ASP A 58 12.55 2.28 3.28
N VAL A 59 11.66 1.71 2.46
CA VAL A 59 11.38 0.28 2.42
C VAL A 59 11.22 -0.19 0.97
N ILE A 60 11.48 -1.47 0.73
CA ILE A 60 11.37 -2.11 -0.57
C ILE A 60 10.47 -3.34 -0.48
N GLY A 61 9.72 -3.64 -1.54
CA GLY A 61 9.00 -4.89 -1.69
C GLY A 61 8.49 -5.06 -3.12
N MET A 62 7.59 -6.03 -3.33
CA MET A 62 7.22 -6.49 -4.68
C MET A 62 5.70 -6.49 -4.95
N THR A 63 4.88 -5.94 -4.04
CA THR A 63 3.42 -6.19 -4.06
C THR A 63 2.55 -4.94 -4.10
N ASN A 64 2.97 -3.83 -3.50
CA ASN A 64 2.09 -2.66 -3.35
C ASN A 64 1.78 -1.94 -4.67
N MET A 65 2.55 -2.23 -5.74
CA MET A 65 2.25 -1.78 -7.10
C MET A 65 2.09 -3.02 -7.99
N PRO A 66 1.01 -3.12 -8.78
CA PRO A 66 0.01 -2.09 -9.06
C PRO A 66 -1.16 -2.00 -8.06
N GLU A 67 -1.13 -2.70 -6.92
CA GLU A 67 -2.24 -2.76 -5.95
C GLU A 67 -2.78 -1.38 -5.52
N ALA A 68 -1.91 -0.43 -5.15
CA ALA A 68 -2.32 0.92 -4.76
C ALA A 68 -3.00 1.71 -5.91
N LYS A 69 -2.60 1.44 -7.16
CA LYS A 69 -3.24 2.05 -8.34
C LYS A 69 -4.64 1.48 -8.57
N LEU A 70 -4.77 0.16 -8.48
CA LEU A 70 -6.05 -0.52 -8.64
C LEU A 70 -7.03 -0.13 -7.53
N ALA A 71 -6.55 -0.02 -6.28
CA ALA A 71 -7.36 0.49 -5.18
C ALA A 71 -7.84 1.94 -5.45
N ARG A 72 -6.98 2.79 -6.03
CA ARG A 72 -7.37 4.14 -6.43
C ARG A 72 -8.42 4.13 -7.54
N GLU A 73 -8.26 3.29 -8.55
CA GLU A 73 -9.23 3.16 -9.66
C GLU A 73 -10.58 2.61 -9.17
N ALA A 74 -10.58 1.75 -8.15
CA ALA A 74 -11.79 1.24 -7.51
C ALA A 74 -12.40 2.17 -6.44
N GLU A 75 -11.85 3.38 -6.29
CA GLU A 75 -12.26 4.35 -5.27
C GLU A 75 -12.18 3.84 -3.81
N ILE A 76 -11.20 2.97 -3.54
CA ILE A 76 -10.95 2.38 -2.23
C ILE A 76 -9.86 3.18 -1.50
N CYS A 77 -10.14 3.60 -0.27
CA CYS A 77 -9.13 4.15 0.63
C CYS A 77 -8.06 3.09 0.94
N TYR A 78 -6.83 3.32 0.47
CA TYR A 78 -5.72 2.37 0.59
C TYR A 78 -4.64 2.87 1.55
N ALA A 79 -4.11 1.98 2.39
CA ALA A 79 -2.89 2.19 3.14
C ALA A 79 -2.15 0.87 3.28
N SER A 80 -0.83 0.92 3.40
CA SER A 80 0.01 -0.26 3.57
C SER A 80 0.78 -0.21 4.88
N VAL A 81 0.90 -1.39 5.51
CA VAL A 81 1.76 -1.63 6.67
C VAL A 81 2.96 -2.44 6.19
N ALA A 82 4.08 -1.76 5.96
CA ALA A 82 5.32 -2.43 5.61
C ALA A 82 5.97 -3.03 6.86
N MET A 83 6.02 -4.36 6.92
CA MET A 83 6.67 -5.09 8.01
C MET A 83 8.11 -5.40 7.62
N VAL A 84 9.06 -4.68 8.20
CA VAL A 84 10.49 -4.85 7.92
C VAL A 84 10.96 -6.24 8.38
N THR A 85 11.52 -7.01 7.46
CA THR A 85 12.04 -8.37 7.70
C THR A 85 13.55 -8.41 7.81
N ASP A 86 14.21 -7.54 7.06
CA ASP A 86 15.65 -7.47 6.90
C ASP A 86 16.01 -6.08 6.34
N PHE A 87 17.29 -5.85 6.09
CA PHE A 87 17.79 -4.57 5.62
C PHE A 87 17.96 -4.49 4.10
N ASP A 88 17.58 -5.48 3.30
CA ASP A 88 18.05 -5.64 1.92
C ASP A 88 19.60 -5.65 1.84
N CYS A 89 20.16 -5.90 0.66
CA CYS A 89 21.57 -6.24 0.53
C CYS A 89 22.57 -5.08 0.79
N TRP A 90 22.12 -3.85 1.09
CA TRP A 90 23.02 -2.73 1.36
C TRP A 90 23.72 -2.80 2.71
N HIS A 91 23.16 -3.52 3.69
CA HIS A 91 23.73 -3.56 5.03
C HIS A 91 25.03 -4.40 5.05
N PRO A 92 26.13 -3.92 5.66
CA PRO A 92 27.41 -4.64 5.68
C PRO A 92 27.30 -6.07 6.22
N ASP A 93 26.38 -6.30 7.17
CA ASP A 93 26.15 -7.61 7.78
C ASP A 93 25.25 -8.55 6.94
N HIS A 94 24.84 -8.14 5.74
CA HIS A 94 23.94 -8.93 4.88
C HIS A 94 24.62 -10.12 4.16
N GLY A 95 25.91 -10.36 4.42
CA GLY A 95 26.67 -11.50 3.87
C GLY A 95 26.25 -12.86 4.44
N GLU A 96 25.60 -12.89 5.60
CA GLU A 96 25.06 -14.10 6.23
C GLU A 96 23.54 -13.92 6.40
N VAL A 97 22.78 -14.12 5.33
CA VAL A 97 21.32 -14.19 5.39
C VAL A 97 20.93 -15.38 6.27
N ASP A 98 20.78 -15.13 7.56
CA ASP A 98 20.37 -16.09 8.57
C ASP A 98 18.86 -16.33 8.40
N ILE A 99 18.53 -17.29 7.52
CA ILE A 99 17.15 -17.70 7.22
C ILE A 99 16.34 -17.92 8.53
N PRO A 100 16.87 -18.62 9.55
CA PRO A 100 16.21 -18.70 10.86
C PRO A 100 15.83 -17.36 11.49
N LYS A 101 16.71 -16.35 11.47
CA LYS A 101 16.39 -15.01 11.99
C LYS A 101 15.28 -14.34 11.19
N ILE A 102 15.31 -14.45 9.86
CA ILE A 102 14.24 -13.90 9.00
C ILE A 102 12.90 -14.56 9.33
N LEU A 103 12.88 -15.89 9.46
CA LEU A 103 11.68 -16.64 9.83
C LEU A 103 11.14 -16.24 11.21
N ALA A 104 12.03 -15.98 12.18
CA ALA A 104 11.64 -15.49 13.50
C ALA A 104 11.02 -14.08 13.44
N VAL A 105 11.62 -13.16 12.67
CA VAL A 105 11.08 -11.81 12.44
C VAL A 105 9.72 -11.89 11.74
N LEU A 106 9.59 -12.71 10.71
CA LEU A 106 8.33 -12.95 10.00
C LEU A 106 7.24 -13.48 10.94
N ALA A 107 7.55 -14.46 11.79
CA ALA A 107 6.60 -15.02 12.74
C ALA A 107 6.14 -13.96 13.77
N GLN A 108 7.05 -13.11 14.23
CA GLN A 108 6.71 -12.02 15.14
C GLN A 108 5.86 -10.93 14.44
N ASN A 109 6.23 -10.56 13.22
CA ASN A 109 5.49 -9.61 12.40
C ASN A 109 4.07 -10.12 12.13
N ASN A 110 3.88 -11.40 11.82
CA ASN A 110 2.56 -12.00 11.63
C ASN A 110 1.68 -11.87 12.88
N LYS A 111 2.22 -12.15 14.08
CA LYS A 111 1.48 -11.97 15.34
C LYS A 111 1.07 -10.52 15.56
N ASN A 112 1.98 -9.58 15.29
CA ASN A 112 1.70 -8.15 15.42
C ASN A 112 0.65 -7.69 14.40
N ALA A 113 0.72 -8.16 13.16
CA ALA A 113 -0.27 -7.86 12.11
C ALA A 113 -1.68 -8.32 12.50
N SER A 114 -1.82 -9.56 13.00
CA SER A 114 -3.12 -10.05 13.45
C SER A 114 -3.70 -9.21 14.58
N ARG A 115 -2.88 -8.85 15.59
CA ARG A 115 -3.32 -7.97 16.68
C ARG A 115 -3.72 -6.58 16.18
N LEU A 116 -2.95 -6.03 15.24
CA LEU A 116 -3.19 -4.71 14.66
C LEU A 116 -4.52 -4.68 13.89
N VAL A 117 -4.80 -5.69 13.06
CA VAL A 117 -6.07 -5.79 12.33
C VAL A 117 -7.24 -5.87 13.30
N LEU A 118 -7.15 -6.67 14.37
CA LEU A 118 -8.22 -6.76 15.38
C LEU A 118 -8.45 -5.42 16.09
N ALA A 119 -7.40 -4.73 16.52
CA ALA A 119 -7.51 -3.42 17.15
C ALA A 119 -8.08 -2.34 16.20
N MET A 120 -7.75 -2.45 14.91
CA MET A 120 -8.34 -1.60 13.88
C MET A 120 -9.84 -1.84 13.76
N LEU A 121 -10.30 -3.09 13.76
CA LEU A 121 -11.73 -3.42 13.67
C LEU A 121 -12.54 -2.86 14.85
N ASP A 122 -11.98 -2.84 16.06
CA ASP A 122 -12.65 -2.32 17.25
C ASP A 122 -12.91 -0.80 17.19
N SER A 123 -12.09 -0.06 16.44
CA SER A 123 -12.14 1.41 16.33
C SER A 123 -12.47 1.93 14.94
N PHE A 124 -12.76 1.02 14.00
CA PHE A 124 -13.06 1.39 12.62
C PHE A 124 -14.43 2.07 12.53
N PRO A 125 -14.56 3.18 11.79
CA PRO A 125 -15.84 3.87 11.66
C PRO A 125 -16.85 2.99 10.92
N HIS A 126 -18.10 2.98 11.42
CA HIS A 126 -19.21 2.27 10.77
C HIS A 126 -19.67 2.94 9.48
N GLU A 127 -19.52 4.27 9.40
CA GLU A 127 -19.83 5.06 8.22
C GLU A 127 -18.56 5.47 7.51
N HIS A 128 -18.60 5.48 6.18
CA HIS A 128 -17.46 5.90 5.38
C HIS A 128 -17.21 7.40 5.54
N GLU A 129 -16.00 7.76 5.93
CA GLU A 129 -15.55 9.15 6.02
C GLU A 129 -14.91 9.58 4.70
N ALA A 130 -15.25 10.78 4.23
CA ALA A 130 -14.66 11.35 3.03
C ALA A 130 -13.13 11.40 3.14
N CYS A 131 -12.43 10.93 2.10
CA CYS A 131 -10.97 10.91 2.13
C CYS A 131 -10.41 12.31 1.81
N PRO A 132 -9.47 12.85 2.61
CA PRO A 132 -8.89 14.18 2.35
C PRO A 132 -8.20 14.32 0.99
N ILE A 133 -7.73 13.21 0.42
CA ILE A 133 -7.10 13.18 -0.91
C ILE A 133 -8.08 12.77 -2.02
N GLY A 134 -9.37 12.62 -1.72
CA GLY A 134 -10.42 12.26 -2.66
C GLY A 134 -10.30 10.84 -3.24
N SER A 135 -9.63 9.91 -2.55
CA SER A 135 -9.47 8.54 -3.06
C SER A 135 -10.80 7.81 -3.23
N ASP A 136 -11.81 8.16 -2.43
CA ASP A 136 -13.17 7.62 -2.44
C ASP A 136 -14.07 8.20 -3.54
N LYS A 137 -13.55 9.16 -4.32
CA LYS A 137 -14.22 9.74 -5.49
C LYS A 137 -13.25 9.94 -6.66
N ALA A 138 -12.18 9.15 -6.70
CA ALA A 138 -11.07 9.33 -7.62
C ALA A 138 -11.47 9.30 -9.11
N LEU A 139 -12.57 8.64 -9.46
CA LEU A 139 -13.05 8.53 -10.84
C LEU A 139 -13.94 9.68 -11.29
N GLU A 140 -14.43 10.54 -10.39
CA GLU A 140 -15.48 11.54 -10.68
C GLU A 140 -15.16 12.44 -11.89
N PHE A 141 -13.88 12.74 -12.10
CA PHE A 141 -13.39 13.52 -13.25
C PHE A 141 -12.25 12.83 -14.00
N ALA A 142 -12.01 11.55 -13.75
CA ALA A 142 -10.86 10.84 -14.34
C ALA A 142 -11.20 10.17 -15.67
N ILE A 143 -12.48 9.85 -15.92
CA ILE A 143 -12.91 9.08 -17.09
C ILE A 143 -12.90 9.97 -18.34
N MET A 144 -12.04 9.63 -19.30
CA MET A 144 -11.91 10.35 -20.56
C MET A 144 -12.76 9.75 -21.69
N THR A 145 -13.16 8.48 -21.56
CA THR A 145 -13.97 7.83 -22.61
C THR A 145 -15.37 8.44 -22.64
N ALA A 146 -15.70 9.09 -23.75
CA ALA A 146 -16.99 9.74 -23.98
C ALA A 146 -18.15 8.74 -23.83
N PRO A 147 -19.32 9.15 -23.28
CA PRO A 147 -20.43 8.24 -23.00
C PRO A 147 -20.90 7.39 -24.19
N ASP A 148 -20.92 7.97 -25.39
CA ASP A 148 -21.33 7.33 -26.64
C ASP A 148 -20.30 6.34 -27.21
N ALA A 149 -19.04 6.41 -26.75
CA ALA A 149 -17.96 5.51 -27.15
C ALA A 149 -17.74 4.33 -26.18
N ARG A 150 -18.60 4.17 -25.17
CA ARG A 150 -18.47 3.11 -24.15
C ARG A 150 -19.14 1.82 -24.61
N ASP A 151 -18.35 0.76 -24.74
CA ASP A 151 -18.86 -0.58 -25.04
C ASP A 151 -19.59 -1.18 -23.83
N GLN A 152 -20.83 -1.64 -24.03
CA GLN A 152 -21.68 -2.16 -22.95
C GLN A 152 -21.07 -3.40 -22.27
N SER A 153 -20.36 -4.26 -22.99
CA SER A 153 -19.74 -5.44 -22.40
C SER A 153 -18.59 -5.07 -21.47
N LEU A 154 -17.87 -3.99 -21.77
CA LEU A 154 -16.84 -3.43 -20.89
C LEU A 154 -17.44 -2.71 -19.68
N LEU A 155 -18.53 -1.97 -19.85
CA LEU A 155 -19.24 -1.35 -18.73
C LEU A 155 -19.68 -2.39 -17.70
N ASN A 156 -20.27 -3.50 -18.18
CA ASN A 156 -20.70 -4.59 -17.30
C ASN A 156 -19.53 -5.25 -16.55
N LYS A 157 -18.30 -5.23 -17.09
CA LYS A 157 -17.10 -5.74 -16.40
C LYS A 157 -16.57 -4.78 -15.33
N LEU A 158 -16.93 -3.49 -15.42
CA LEU A 158 -16.46 -2.43 -14.54
C LEU A 158 -17.49 -2.06 -13.47
N ASP A 159 -18.61 -2.76 -13.38
CA ASP A 159 -19.71 -2.45 -12.47
C ASP A 159 -19.26 -2.31 -11.01
N ALA A 160 -18.42 -3.23 -10.53
CA ALA A 160 -17.89 -3.26 -9.18
C ALA A 160 -16.81 -2.21 -8.90
N VAL A 161 -16.20 -1.63 -9.95
CA VAL A 161 -15.04 -0.71 -9.83
C VAL A 161 -15.46 0.74 -10.09
N ALA A 162 -16.29 0.96 -11.10
CA ALA A 162 -16.64 2.28 -11.61
C ALA A 162 -18.16 2.53 -11.69
N GLY A 163 -18.99 1.64 -11.13
CA GLY A 163 -20.46 1.74 -11.22
C GLY A 163 -21.08 2.99 -10.59
N ARG A 164 -20.34 3.75 -9.78
CA ARG A 164 -20.78 5.06 -9.27
C ARG A 164 -20.84 6.12 -10.38
N VAL A 165 -19.95 6.04 -11.38
CA VAL A 165 -19.70 7.10 -12.37
C VAL A 165 -19.96 6.65 -13.82
N LEU A 166 -20.20 5.36 -14.05
CA LEU A 166 -20.54 4.76 -15.34
C LEU A 166 -21.97 4.24 -15.31
#